data_AF-A0A1Q5MAY4-F1
#
_entry.id   AF-A0A1Q5MAY4-F1
#
_cell.length_a   1.000
_cell.length_b   1.000
_cell.length_c   1.000
_cell.angle_alpha   90.00
_cell.angle_beta   90.00
_cell.angle_gamma   90.00
#
_symmetry.space_group_name_H-M   'P 1'
#
loop_
_entity.id
_entity.type
_entity.pdbx_description
1 polymer ?
#
loop_
_entity_poly.entity_id
_entity_poly.type
_entity_poly.pdbx_seq_one_letter_code
_entity_poly.pdbx_strand_id
1 'polypeptide(L)'
;MIHAQAAGLLISAVLVYHRTVEPLRYEEPATAADRTGHRFLRNWQIADFVLADLNAYVDLPHRVTVVARSCSGEGTAYDPEARRIDLCYEDLAEERELFEHAESRTNPDEDLADSVRETLYHEAGHALRDALDLPEAGDRAEEDAADRPS
;
A
#
# COMPACT_ATOMS: atom_id res chain seq x y z
N MET A 1 -27.34 50.73 26.28
CA MET A 1 -26.86 49.60 27.12
C MET A 1 -28.03 48.64 27.22
N ILE A 2 -28.01 47.37 26.79
CA ILE A 2 -26.97 46.34 26.78
C ILE A 2 -27.20 45.47 25.51
N HIS A 3 -26.15 45.20 24.74
CA HIS A 3 -26.17 44.26 23.62
C HIS A 3 -26.23 42.83 24.15
N ALA A 4 -27.17 42.02 23.64
CA ALA A 4 -27.15 40.58 23.80
C ALA A 4 -26.01 39.99 22.97
N GLN A 5 -25.04 39.34 23.60
CA GLN A 5 -24.08 38.49 22.90
C GLN A 5 -24.56 37.03 22.97
N ALA A 6 -24.92 36.50 21.81
CA ALA A 6 -25.02 35.07 21.60
C ALA A 6 -23.60 34.52 21.47
N ALA A 7 -23.13 33.78 22.48
CA ALA A 7 -21.91 33.01 22.38
C ALA A 7 -22.21 31.76 21.55
N GLY A 8 -21.83 31.79 20.28
CA GLY A 8 -21.89 30.64 19.38
C GLY A 8 -20.97 29.53 19.87
N LEU A 9 -21.54 28.33 20.00
CA LEU A 9 -20.81 27.09 20.25
C LEU A 9 -20.00 26.76 18.98
N LEU A 10 -18.68 26.94 19.01
CA LEU A 10 -17.79 26.38 18.00
C LEU A 10 -17.70 24.88 18.24
N ILE A 11 -18.50 24.11 17.50
CA ILE A 11 -18.26 22.66 17.35
C ILE A 11 -16.96 22.56 16.54
N SER A 12 -15.84 22.30 17.21
CA SER A 12 -14.62 21.85 16.55
C SER A 12 -14.96 20.61 15.72
N ALA A 13 -14.95 20.75 14.40
CA ALA A 13 -14.97 19.62 13.50
C ALA A 13 -13.72 18.79 13.80
N VAL A 14 -13.87 17.71 14.57
CA VAL A 14 -12.96 16.58 14.46
C VAL A 14 -13.24 15.99 13.09
N LEU A 15 -12.62 16.53 12.05
CA LEU A 15 -12.35 15.75 10.85
C LEU A 15 -11.42 14.64 11.33
N VAL A 16 -12.02 13.53 11.78
CA VAL A 16 -11.33 12.25 11.71
C VAL A 16 -11.01 12.12 10.24
N TYR A 17 -9.75 12.33 9.86
CA TYR A 17 -9.26 11.89 8.55
C TYR A 17 -9.65 10.42 8.48
N HIS A 18 -10.68 10.09 7.70
CA HIS A 18 -11.10 8.72 7.53
C HIS A 18 -10.03 8.08 6.65
N ARG A 19 -8.97 7.57 7.28
CA ARG A 19 -8.00 6.71 6.61
C ARG A 19 -8.63 5.34 6.53
N THR A 20 -8.78 4.89 5.30
CA THR A 20 -9.31 3.56 5.00
C THR A 20 -8.16 2.59 4.78
N VAL A 21 -7.03 3.08 4.28
CA VAL A 21 -5.77 2.34 4.26
C VAL A 21 -4.91 2.79 5.44
N GLU A 22 -4.61 1.87 6.36
CA GLU A 22 -3.86 2.18 7.58
C GLU A 22 -2.36 2.43 7.27
N PRO A 23 -1.63 3.18 8.13
CA PRO A 23 -0.19 3.36 7.98
C PRO A 23 0.58 2.04 7.96
N LEU A 24 1.70 2.01 7.25
CA LEU A 24 2.55 0.83 7.14
C LEU A 24 3.03 0.36 8.53
N ARG A 25 2.72 -0.89 8.87
CA ARG A 25 3.30 -1.58 10.03
C ARG A 25 4.48 -2.43 9.58
N TYR A 26 5.54 -2.44 10.38
CA TYR A 26 6.69 -3.32 10.15
C TYR A 26 6.71 -4.43 11.20
N GLU A 27 7.00 -5.64 10.77
CA GLU A 27 7.42 -6.73 11.63
C GLU A 27 8.93 -6.87 11.65
N GLU A 28 9.46 -7.54 12.68
CA GLU A 28 10.89 -7.84 12.74
C GLU A 28 11.24 -8.86 11.64
N PRO A 29 12.30 -8.63 10.84
CA PRO A 29 12.73 -9.56 9.81
C PRO A 29 13.11 -10.92 10.41
N ALA A 30 12.53 -12.00 9.91
CA ALA A 30 12.78 -13.35 10.40
C ALA A 30 14.19 -13.86 10.03
N THR A 31 14.70 -13.46 8.87
CA THR A 31 16.01 -13.92 8.37
C THR A 31 17.01 -12.79 8.15
N ALA A 32 18.26 -13.18 7.89
CA ALA A 32 19.30 -12.24 7.49
C ALA A 32 19.08 -11.63 6.10
N ALA A 33 18.47 -12.39 5.18
CA ALA A 33 18.16 -11.95 3.84
C ALA A 33 17.08 -10.86 3.87
N ASP A 34 16.03 -11.08 4.66
CA ASP A 34 14.87 -10.18 4.83
C ASP A 34 15.25 -8.78 5.32
N ARG A 35 16.39 -8.64 6.01
CA ARG A 35 16.88 -7.33 6.47
C ARG A 35 17.16 -6.36 5.33
N THR A 36 17.42 -6.86 4.11
CA THR A 36 17.61 -6.02 2.93
C THR A 36 16.31 -5.34 2.54
N GLY A 37 15.23 -6.09 2.30
CA GLY A 37 13.90 -5.54 2.00
C GLY A 37 13.37 -4.64 3.12
N HIS A 38 13.51 -5.05 4.38
CA HIS A 38 13.12 -4.22 5.53
C HIS A 38 13.84 -2.86 5.54
N ARG A 39 15.16 -2.86 5.35
CA ARG A 39 15.95 -1.61 5.34
C ARG A 39 15.62 -0.75 4.12
N PHE A 40 15.42 -1.35 2.96
CA PHE A 40 15.01 -0.64 1.76
C PHE A 40 13.73 0.16 2.04
N LEU A 41 12.66 -0.51 2.51
CA LEU A 41 11.39 0.14 2.82
C LEU A 41 11.51 1.27 3.84
N ARG A 42 12.34 1.08 4.88
CA ARG A 42 12.58 2.10 5.91
C ARG A 42 13.33 3.33 5.39
N ASN A 43 14.27 3.13 4.48
CA ASN A 43 15.13 4.19 3.97
C ASN A 43 14.44 5.00 2.86
N TRP A 44 13.75 4.31 1.95
CA TRP A 44 13.13 4.93 0.79
C TRP A 44 11.75 5.52 1.09
N GLN A 45 11.05 4.97 2.09
CA GLN A 45 9.70 5.42 2.49
C GLN A 45 8.68 5.43 1.35
N ILE A 46 8.95 4.71 0.25
CA ILE A 46 8.09 4.71 -0.94
C ILE A 46 6.71 4.16 -0.62
N ALA A 47 6.64 3.13 0.23
CA ALA A 47 5.36 2.58 0.70
C ALA A 47 4.54 3.63 1.46
N ASP A 48 5.13 4.36 2.41
CA ASP A 48 4.42 5.42 3.14
C ASP A 48 3.86 6.50 2.20
N PHE A 49 4.62 6.86 1.16
CA PHE A 49 4.16 7.81 0.13
C PHE A 49 2.95 7.27 -0.63
N VAL A 50 2.99 6.02 -1.09
CA VAL A 50 1.89 5.39 -1.84
C VAL A 50 0.64 5.25 -0.97
N LEU A 51 0.79 4.84 0.30
CA LEU A 51 -0.34 4.74 1.21
C LEU A 51 -0.99 6.11 1.50
N ALA A 52 -0.19 7.18 1.55
CA ALA A 52 -0.70 8.53 1.68
C ALA A 52 -1.47 8.97 0.42
N ASP A 53 -0.94 8.62 -0.77
CA ASP A 53 -1.57 8.90 -2.05
C ASP A 53 -2.91 8.15 -2.21
N LEU A 54 -2.95 6.85 -1.90
CA LEU A 54 -4.18 6.05 -1.89
C LEU A 54 -5.29 6.66 -1.01
N ASN A 55 -4.94 7.06 0.22
CA ASN A 55 -5.89 7.71 1.13
C ASN A 55 -6.36 9.10 0.66
N ALA A 56 -5.68 9.73 -0.30
CA ALA A 56 -6.12 10.99 -0.88
C ALA A 56 -7.22 10.81 -1.94
N TYR A 57 -7.33 9.61 -2.54
CA TYR A 57 -8.24 9.34 -3.66
C TYR A 57 -9.31 8.29 -3.36
N VAL A 58 -9.08 7.38 -2.42
CA VAL A 58 -9.94 6.21 -2.20
C VAL A 58 -10.50 6.21 -0.78
N ASP A 59 -11.82 6.06 -0.68
CA ASP A 59 -12.56 5.86 0.56
C ASP A 59 -13.28 4.50 0.49
N LEU A 60 -12.74 3.51 1.22
CA LEU A 60 -13.28 2.15 1.27
C LEU A 60 -14.29 1.97 2.42
N PRO A 61 -15.34 1.14 2.25
CA PRO A 61 -16.32 0.84 3.29
C PRO A 61 -15.75 0.10 4.52
N HIS A 62 -14.52 -0.38 4.43
CA HIS A 62 -13.82 -1.03 5.52
C HIS A 62 -12.33 -0.65 5.51
N ARG A 63 -11.67 -0.86 6.64
CA ARG A 63 -10.24 -0.61 6.77
C ARG A 63 -9.42 -1.73 6.13
N VAL A 64 -8.35 -1.34 5.45
CA VAL A 64 -7.31 -2.21 4.90
C VAL A 64 -6.02 -1.92 5.67
N THR A 65 -5.38 -2.97 6.17
CA THR A 65 -4.08 -2.86 6.84
C THR A 65 -2.94 -3.14 5.87
N VAL A 66 -1.77 -2.54 6.10
CA VAL A 66 -0.57 -2.81 5.30
C VAL A 66 0.57 -3.19 6.23
N VAL A 67 1.17 -4.35 5.98
CA VAL A 67 2.19 -4.93 6.85
C VAL A 67 3.39 -5.35 6.02
N ALA A 68 4.56 -4.77 6.31
CA ALA A 68 5.80 -5.31 5.83
C ALA A 68 6.28 -6.41 6.78
N ARG A 69 6.56 -7.61 6.27
CA ARG A 69 6.87 -8.81 7.07
C ARG A 69 7.70 -9.83 6.28
N SER A 70 8.20 -10.85 6.97
CA SER A 70 8.66 -12.08 6.33
C SER A 70 7.44 -12.97 6.05
N CYS A 71 7.28 -13.40 4.79
CA CYS A 71 6.08 -14.10 4.32
C CYS A 71 6.24 -15.61 4.16
N SER A 72 7.44 -16.14 4.38
CA SER A 72 7.70 -17.59 4.25
C SER A 72 7.37 -18.13 2.85
N GLY A 73 7.51 -17.29 1.81
CA GLY A 73 7.27 -17.65 0.41
C GLY A 73 5.81 -17.51 -0.07
N GLU A 74 4.90 -16.95 0.73
CA GLU A 74 3.52 -16.64 0.28
C GLU A 74 3.47 -15.50 -0.75
N GLY A 75 4.50 -14.65 -0.79
CA GLY A 75 4.59 -13.51 -1.70
C GLY A 75 3.76 -12.32 -1.26
N THR A 76 4.09 -11.15 -1.82
CA THR A 76 3.44 -9.88 -1.60
C THR A 76 2.04 -9.92 -2.23
N ALA A 77 1.00 -9.71 -1.41
CA ALA A 77 -0.38 -9.88 -1.84
C ALA A 77 -1.40 -9.21 -0.89
N TYR A 78 -2.61 -8.96 -1.39
CA TYR A 78 -3.80 -8.68 -0.60
C TYR A 78 -4.49 -9.97 -0.14
N ASP A 79 -4.66 -10.12 1.17
CA ASP A 79 -5.48 -11.14 1.82
C ASP A 79 -6.90 -10.58 2.08
N PRO A 80 -7.96 -11.09 1.40
CA PRO A 80 -9.33 -10.63 1.58
C PRO A 80 -9.96 -11.08 2.91
N GLU A 81 -9.50 -12.18 3.51
CA GLU A 81 -10.00 -12.65 4.80
C GLU A 81 -9.52 -11.73 5.93
N ALA A 82 -8.24 -11.34 5.87
CA ALA A 82 -7.63 -10.43 6.83
C ALA A 82 -7.81 -8.94 6.49
N ARG A 83 -8.17 -8.62 5.25
CA ARG A 83 -8.18 -7.26 4.67
C ARG A 83 -6.84 -6.58 4.88
N ARG A 84 -5.79 -7.26 4.42
CA ARG A 84 -4.41 -6.89 4.66
C ARG A 84 -3.59 -7.02 3.38
N ILE A 85 -2.82 -5.99 3.07
CA ILE A 85 -1.74 -6.07 2.10
C ILE A 85 -0.46 -6.46 2.85
N ASP A 86 0.13 -7.58 2.48
CA ASP A 86 1.44 -8.02 2.98
C ASP A 86 2.53 -7.60 1.99
N LEU A 87 3.53 -6.84 2.46
CA LEU A 87 4.76 -6.52 1.71
C LEU A 87 5.88 -7.44 2.20
N CYS A 88 6.32 -8.36 1.34
CA CYS A 88 7.21 -9.44 1.75
C CYS A 88 8.68 -9.08 1.58
N TYR A 89 9.43 -9.10 2.68
CA TYR A 89 10.84 -8.71 2.65
C TYR A 89 11.69 -9.56 1.71
N GLU A 90 11.36 -10.84 1.55
CA GLU A 90 12.00 -11.75 0.61
C GLU A 90 11.84 -11.29 -0.85
N ASP A 91 10.61 -10.99 -1.29
CA ASP A 91 10.34 -10.54 -2.66
C ASP A 91 11.10 -9.26 -2.98
N LEU A 92 11.08 -8.29 -2.05
CA LEU A 92 11.81 -7.03 -2.23
C LEU A 92 13.32 -7.25 -2.31
N ALA A 93 13.85 -8.24 -1.60
CA ALA A 93 15.27 -8.55 -1.64
C ALA A 93 15.65 -9.26 -2.95
N GLU A 94 14.84 -10.21 -3.40
CA GLU A 94 15.00 -10.95 -4.65
C GLU A 94 14.88 -10.03 -5.87
N GLU A 95 13.87 -9.17 -5.88
CA GLU A 95 13.64 -8.22 -6.97
C GLU A 95 14.78 -7.19 -7.07
N ARG A 96 15.27 -6.70 -5.92
CA ARG A 96 16.47 -5.85 -5.90
C ARG A 96 17.67 -6.52 -6.54
N GLU A 97 17.89 -7.79 -6.23
CA GLU A 97 18.97 -8.59 -6.82
C GLU A 97 18.80 -8.73 -8.33
N LEU A 98 17.57 -8.88 -8.82
CA LEU A 98 17.29 -8.88 -10.27
C LEU A 98 17.67 -7.55 -10.91
N PHE A 99 17.32 -6.41 -10.29
CA PHE A 99 17.69 -5.08 -10.81
C PHE A 99 19.20 -4.82 -10.74
N GLU A 100 19.91 -5.36 -9.75
CA GLU A 100 21.39 -5.28 -9.69
C GLU A 100 22.07 -6.03 -10.84
N HIS A 101 21.45 -7.10 -11.33
CA HIS A 101 21.96 -7.91 -12.44
C HIS A 101 21.41 -7.51 -13.80
N ALA A 102 20.40 -6.65 -13.86
CA ALA A 102 19.86 -6.12 -15.09
C ALA A 102 20.80 -5.07 -15.71
N GLU A 103 20.87 -5.00 -17.05
CA GLU A 103 21.50 -3.85 -17.73
C GLU A 103 20.55 -2.64 -17.72
N SER A 104 20.21 -2.16 -16.53
CA SER A 104 19.42 -0.94 -16.32
C SER A 104 20.30 0.30 -16.39
N ARG A 105 19.72 1.43 -16.78
CA ARG A 105 20.40 2.75 -16.76
C ARG A 105 20.17 3.51 -15.44
N THR A 106 19.27 3.01 -14.60
CA THR A 106 18.84 3.59 -13.33
C THR A 106 19.46 2.82 -12.16
N ASN A 107 19.41 3.42 -10.97
CA ASN A 107 19.88 2.75 -9.77
C ASN A 107 18.92 1.58 -9.43
N PRO A 108 19.41 0.38 -9.09
CA PRO A 108 18.57 -0.74 -8.70
C PRO A 108 17.55 -0.43 -7.60
N ASP A 109 17.90 0.47 -6.66
CA ASP A 109 16.98 0.91 -5.62
C ASP A 109 15.89 1.87 -6.15
N GLU A 110 16.16 2.65 -7.20
CA GLU A 110 15.14 3.47 -7.88
C GLU A 110 14.16 2.57 -8.63
N ASP A 111 14.68 1.58 -9.36
CA ASP A 111 13.85 0.59 -10.07
C ASP A 111 12.99 -0.21 -9.09
N LEU A 112 13.55 -0.61 -7.94
CA LEU A 112 12.80 -1.26 -6.87
C LEU A 112 11.75 -0.35 -6.24
N ALA A 113 12.02 0.94 -6.09
CA ALA A 113 11.02 1.88 -5.55
C ALA A 113 9.83 2.02 -6.51
N ASP A 114 10.10 2.10 -7.81
CA ASP A 114 9.04 2.12 -8.82
C ASP A 114 8.26 0.80 -8.85
N SER A 115 8.93 -0.34 -8.67
CA SER A 115 8.25 -1.65 -8.57
C SER A 115 7.36 -1.74 -7.33
N VAL A 116 7.88 -1.44 -6.14
CA VAL A 116 7.09 -1.43 -4.88
C VAL A 116 5.88 -0.49 -4.99
N ARG A 117 6.04 0.63 -5.71
CA ARG A 117 4.94 1.56 -5.97
C ARG A 117 3.85 0.90 -6.82
N GLU A 118 4.23 0.27 -7.93
CA GLU A 118 3.32 -0.46 -8.81
C GLU A 118 2.59 -1.56 -8.04
N THR A 119 3.34 -2.42 -7.33
CA THR A 119 2.79 -3.52 -6.56
C THR A 119 1.79 -3.05 -5.51
N LEU A 120 2.08 -1.96 -4.79
CA LEU A 120 1.13 -1.42 -3.81
C LEU A 120 -0.16 -0.89 -4.43
N TYR A 121 -0.11 -0.26 -5.61
CA TYR A 121 -1.34 0.13 -6.30
C TYR A 121 -2.11 -1.08 -6.83
N HIS A 122 -1.40 -2.10 -7.30
CA HIS A 122 -1.99 -3.37 -7.73
C HIS A 122 -2.76 -4.04 -6.59
N GLU A 123 -2.12 -4.25 -5.43
CA GLU A 123 -2.76 -4.84 -4.25
C GLU A 123 -3.88 -3.95 -3.67
N ALA A 124 -3.74 -2.63 -3.75
CA ALA A 124 -4.83 -1.73 -3.41
C ALA A 124 -6.02 -1.84 -4.38
N GLY A 125 -5.77 -2.19 -5.64
CA GLY A 125 -6.79 -2.52 -6.63
C GLY A 125 -7.58 -3.77 -6.23
N HIS A 126 -6.90 -4.81 -5.75
CA HIS A 126 -7.53 -6.00 -5.16
C HIS A 126 -8.41 -5.65 -3.97
N ALA A 127 -7.88 -4.86 -3.04
CA ALA A 127 -8.63 -4.40 -1.88
C ALA A 127 -9.86 -3.57 -2.27
N LEU A 128 -9.75 -2.69 -3.28
CA LEU A 128 -10.87 -1.91 -3.79
C LEU A 128 -11.96 -2.81 -4.41
N ARG A 129 -11.57 -3.81 -5.18
CA ARG A 129 -12.51 -4.76 -5.80
C ARG A 129 -13.26 -5.58 -4.75
N ASP A 130 -12.54 -6.11 -3.75
CA ASP A 130 -13.13 -6.80 -2.59
C ASP A 130 -14.11 -5.89 -1.86
N ALA A 131 -13.75 -4.64 -1.61
CA ALA A 131 -14.61 -3.68 -0.93
C ALA A 131 -15.88 -3.29 -1.71
N LEU A 132 -15.84 -3.39 -3.04
CA LEU A 132 -16.95 -3.10 -3.93
C LEU A 132 -17.76 -4.35 -4.34
N ASP A 133 -17.38 -5.54 -3.87
CA ASP A 133 -17.99 -6.84 -4.24
C ASP A 133 -18.07 -7.01 -5.78
N LEU A 134 -16.99 -6.60 -6.47
CA LEU A 134 -16.93 -6.70 -7.92
C LEU A 134 -16.60 -8.14 -8.35
N PRO A 135 -17.21 -8.65 -9.44
CA PRO A 135 -16.94 -9.99 -9.90
C PRO A 135 -15.44 -10.23 -10.17
N GLU A 136 -14.96 -11.44 -9.87
CA GLU A 136 -13.67 -11.92 -10.36
C GLU A 136 -13.70 -11.98 -11.89
N ALA A 137 -13.06 -11.00 -12.53
CA ALA A 137 -12.65 -11.17 -13.91
C ALA A 137 -11.59 -12.29 -13.87
N GLY A 138 -11.96 -13.52 -14.22
CA GLY A 138 -11.12 -14.71 -13.98
C GLY A 138 -9.67 -14.59 -14.50
N ASP A 139 -8.77 -15.44 -13.99
CA ASP A 139 -7.28 -15.45 -13.96
C ASP A 139 -6.42 -14.64 -14.99
N ARG A 140 -6.96 -14.20 -16.13
CA ARG A 140 -6.28 -13.32 -17.10
C ARG A 140 -6.89 -11.92 -17.20
N ALA A 141 -8.03 -11.67 -16.57
CA ALA A 141 -8.81 -10.45 -16.78
C ALA A 141 -8.58 -9.38 -15.69
N GLU A 142 -7.76 -9.69 -14.69
CA GLU A 142 -7.32 -8.76 -13.67
C GLU A 142 -6.41 -7.66 -14.27
N GLU A 143 -5.41 -8.04 -15.08
CA GLU A 143 -4.55 -7.12 -15.82
C GLU A 143 -5.26 -6.53 -17.06
N ASP A 144 -6.01 -7.35 -17.83
CA ASP A 144 -6.68 -6.92 -19.06
C ASP A 144 -7.82 -5.90 -18.84
N ALA A 145 -8.29 -5.67 -17.60
CA ALA A 145 -9.38 -4.73 -17.31
C ALA A 145 -8.89 -3.27 -17.28
N ALA A 146 -7.65 -3.02 -16.86
CA ALA A 146 -7.05 -1.69 -16.78
C ALA A 146 -6.51 -1.19 -18.13
N ASP A 147 -6.05 -2.11 -18.99
CA ASP A 147 -5.38 -1.81 -20.26
C ASP A 147 -6.31 -1.72 -21.48
N ARG A 148 -7.63 -1.85 -21.30
CA ARG A 148 -8.56 -1.61 -22.40
C ARG A 148 -8.67 -0.11 -22.68
N PRO A 149 -8.35 0.36 -23.89
CA PRO A 149 -8.68 1.72 -24.26
C PRO A 149 -10.21 1.88 -24.24
N SER A 150 -10.68 2.94 -23.59
CA SER A 150 -12.07 3.41 -23.69
C SER A 150 -12.50 3.57 -25.14
#